data_AF-A0A2T7G1V7-F1
#
_entry.id   AF-A0A2T7G1V7-F1
#
_cell.length_a   1.000
_cell.length_b   1.000
_cell.length_c   1.000
_cell.angle_alpha   90.00
_cell.angle_beta   90.00
_cell.angle_gamma   90.00
#
_symmetry.space_group_name_H-M   'P 1'
#
loop_
_entity.id
_entity.type
_entity.pdbx_description
1 polymer ?
#
loop_
_entity_poly.entity_id
_entity_poly.type
_entity_poly.pdbx_seq_one_letter_code
_entity_poly.pdbx_strand_id
1 'polypeptide(L)' 'RGESEEKTEKDGFTSQSRRSFHRMIPVPPGVDADKAEAEFKRGVLTVTLPKTEEAKARVKRINVKSG' A
#
# COMPACT_ATOMS: atom_id res chain seq x y z
N ARG A 1 5.54 15.69 -2.56
CA ARG A 1 6.69 16.50 -3.01
C ARG A 1 7.76 15.52 -3.52
N GLY A 2 8.17 15.61 -4.79
CA GLY A 2 9.15 14.69 -5.40
C GLY A 2 9.06 14.60 -6.92
N GLU A 3 8.92 15.75 -7.59
CA GLU A 3 8.89 15.83 -9.04
C GLU A 3 10.23 15.44 -9.63
N SER A 4 10.16 14.89 -10.82
CA SER A 4 11.31 14.67 -11.66
C SER A 4 10.74 14.62 -13.08
N GLU A 5 11.45 15.18 -14.08
CA GLU A 5 11.23 15.10 -15.54
C GLU A 5 12.46 14.52 -16.29
N GLU A 6 12.33 13.57 -17.22
CA GLU A 6 13.45 13.06 -18.06
C GLU A 6 13.04 13.20 -19.53
N LYS A 7 13.95 13.56 -20.43
CA LYS A 7 13.70 13.72 -21.87
C LYS A 7 14.81 13.09 -22.68
N THR A 8 14.49 12.15 -23.55
CA THR A 8 15.53 11.44 -24.32
C THR A 8 15.00 11.10 -25.69
N GLU A 9 15.63 11.53 -26.78
CA GLU A 9 15.34 11.07 -28.16
C GLU A 9 16.38 10.04 -28.60
N LYS A 10 15.97 8.90 -29.18
CA LYS A 10 16.83 7.90 -29.83
C LYS A 10 16.12 6.71 -30.49
N ASP A 11 16.67 6.31 -31.64
CA ASP A 11 16.09 5.62 -32.83
C ASP A 11 15.25 6.52 -33.76
N GLY A 12 15.27 7.84 -33.56
CA GLY A 12 14.05 8.60 -33.84
C GLY A 12 12.94 8.27 -32.81
N PHE A 13 13.29 7.98 -31.55
CA PHE A 13 12.33 7.60 -30.51
C PHE A 13 12.49 8.40 -29.20
N THR A 14 11.50 9.20 -28.83
CA THR A 14 11.55 9.97 -27.58
C THR A 14 11.02 9.19 -26.37
N SER A 15 11.83 9.02 -25.32
CA SER A 15 11.45 8.53 -23.99
C SER A 15 11.62 9.61 -22.92
N GLN A 16 10.50 9.91 -22.24
CA GLN A 16 10.41 10.77 -21.08
C GLN A 16 9.63 10.05 -19.98
N SER A 17 10.13 9.91 -18.76
CA SER A 17 9.25 9.49 -17.64
C SER A 17 9.88 9.72 -16.29
N ARG A 18 9.22 10.55 -15.49
CA ARG A 18 9.70 10.86 -14.15
C ARG A 18 8.45 11.40 -13.41
N ARG A 19 8.06 10.74 -12.31
CA ARG A 19 6.76 10.94 -11.63
C ARG A 19 6.89 10.73 -10.13
N SER A 20 6.66 11.78 -9.35
CA SER A 20 6.35 11.62 -7.93
C SER A 20 5.04 10.87 -7.78
N PHE A 21 5.05 9.84 -6.94
CA PHE A 21 3.84 9.23 -6.45
C PHE A 21 3.82 9.27 -4.93
N HIS A 22 2.75 9.82 -4.38
CA HIS A 22 2.50 9.84 -2.96
C HIS A 22 1.05 9.45 -2.72
N ARG A 23 0.83 8.49 -1.82
CA ARG A 23 -0.51 8.16 -1.33
C ARG A 23 -0.47 8.01 0.18
N MET A 24 -1.50 8.53 0.80
CA MET A 24 -1.83 8.33 2.20
C MET A 24 -3.08 7.47 2.24
N ILE A 25 -3.00 6.32 2.91
CA ILE A 25 -4.12 5.41 3.09
C ILE A 25 -4.39 5.36 4.59
N PRO A 26 -5.57 5.81 5.07
CA PRO A 26 -5.90 5.70 6.48
C PRO A 26 -6.01 4.22 6.84
N VAL A 27 -5.31 3.83 7.90
CA VAL A 27 -5.30 2.46 8.40
C VAL A 27 -6.28 2.37 9.58
N PRO A 28 -7.11 1.32 9.66
CA PRO A 28 -7.97 1.10 10.82
C PRO A 28 -7.15 1.03 12.13
N PRO A 29 -7.73 1.47 13.26
CA PRO A 29 -7.06 1.35 14.56
C PRO A 29 -6.83 -0.11 14.94
N GLY A 30 -5.79 -0.36 15.74
CA GLY A 30 -5.47 -1.70 16.24
C GLY A 30 -4.52 -2.49 15.33
N VAL A 31 -3.70 -1.80 14.53
CA VAL A 31 -2.54 -2.36 13.86
C VAL A 31 -1.30 -2.24 14.75
N ASP A 32 -0.45 -3.26 14.73
CA ASP A 32 0.85 -3.27 15.37
C ASP A 32 1.90 -2.72 14.38
N ALA A 33 2.22 -1.43 14.52
CA ALA A 33 3.08 -0.72 13.57
C ALA A 33 4.54 -1.22 13.59
N ASP A 34 5.00 -1.72 14.75
CA ASP A 34 6.38 -2.21 14.93
C ASP A 34 6.61 -3.54 14.18
N LYS A 35 5.53 -4.23 13.82
CA LYS A 35 5.55 -5.48 13.05
C LYS A 35 5.07 -5.30 11.60
N ALA A 36 5.02 -4.07 11.11
CA ALA A 36 4.69 -3.82 9.71
C ALA A 36 5.80 -4.33 8.78
N GLU A 37 5.42 -5.00 7.70
CA GLU A 37 6.34 -5.53 6.70
C GLU A 37 5.95 -5.02 5.30
N ALA A 38 6.93 -4.87 4.41
CA ALA A 38 6.69 -4.46 3.04
C ALA A 38 7.57 -5.25 2.06
N GLU A 39 6.97 -5.70 0.96
CA GLU A 39 7.63 -6.48 -0.08
C GLU A 39 7.32 -5.90 -1.46
N PHE A 40 8.33 -5.81 -2.33
CA PHE A 40 8.15 -5.41 -3.72
C PHE A 40 8.51 -6.56 -4.66
N LYS A 41 7.51 -7.09 -5.38
CA LYS A 41 7.70 -8.25 -6.25
C LYS A 41 6.92 -8.07 -7.55
N ARG A 42 7.61 -8.23 -8.69
CA ARG A 42 7.01 -8.16 -10.04
C ARG A 42 6.18 -6.88 -10.28
N GLY A 43 6.68 -5.74 -9.83
CA GLY A 43 6.02 -4.44 -10.01
C GLY A 43 4.93 -4.12 -8.98
N VAL A 44 4.70 -4.99 -7.99
CA VAL A 44 3.68 -4.80 -6.95
C VAL A 44 4.34 -4.55 -5.60
N LEU A 45 3.96 -3.44 -4.95
CA LEU A 45 4.29 -3.17 -3.55
C LEU A 45 3.18 -3.74 -2.66
N THR A 46 3.52 -4.73 -1.85
CA THR A 46 2.65 -5.31 -0.83
C THR A 46 3.08 -4.79 0.53
N VAL A 47 2.15 -4.24 1.30
CA VAL A 47 2.39 -3.77 2.67
C VAL A 47 1.49 -4.59 3.61
N THR A 48 2.11 -5.32 4.53
CA THR A 48 1.45 -6.18 5.51
C THR A 48 1.42 -5.48 6.86
N LEU A 49 0.19 -5.23 7.34
CA LEU A 49 -0.06 -4.54 8.61
C LEU A 49 -0.78 -5.49 9.57
N PRO A 50 -0.05 -6.16 10.48
CA PRO A 50 -0.65 -7.12 11.39
C PRO A 50 -1.56 -6.42 12.41
N LYS A 51 -2.69 -7.05 12.74
CA LYS A 51 -3.54 -6.58 13.83
C LYS A 51 -2.90 -6.90 15.18
N THR A 52 -3.04 -5.97 16.12
CA THR A 52 -2.77 -6.18 17.55
C THR A 52 -3.64 -7.30 18.11
N GLU A 53 -3.16 -7.97 19.16
CA GLU A 53 -3.90 -9.04 19.83
C GLU A 53 -5.25 -8.54 20.39
N GLU A 54 -5.27 -7.32 20.94
CA GLU A 54 -6.50 -6.67 21.42
C GLU A 54 -7.52 -6.45 20.29
N ALA A 55 -7.07 -6.03 19.11
CA ALA A 55 -7.94 -5.83 17.96
C ALA A 55 -8.48 -7.14 17.39
N LYS A 56 -7.70 -8.23 17.46
CA LYS A 56 -8.17 -9.58 17.11
C LYS A 56 -9.24 -10.07 18.09
N ALA A 57 -9.01 -9.90 19.39
CA ALA A 57 -9.94 -10.33 20.44
C ALA A 57 -11.30 -9.63 20.38
N ARG A 58 -11.35 -8.38 19.90
CA ARG A 58 -12.59 -7.60 19.78
C ARG A 58 -13.48 -8.00 18.58
N VAL A 59 -13.01 -8.88 17.70
CA VAL A 59 -13.80 -9.34 16.55
C VAL A 59 -14.94 -10.25 17.02
N LYS A 60 -16.19 -9.80 16.90
CA LYS A 60 -17.38 -10.63 17.13
C LYS A 60 -17.95 -11.11 15.80
N ARG A 61 -18.11 -12.42 15.66
CA ARG A 61 -18.87 -13.01 14.55
C ARG A 61 -20.36 -12.92 14.88
N ILE A 62 -21.11 -12.20 14.05
CA ILE A 62 -22.57 -12.12 14.17
C ILE A 62 -23.17 -13.11 13.17
N ASN A 63 -23.95 -14.06 13.66
CA ASN A 63 -24.69 -14.99 12.79
C ASN A 63 -25.92 -14.27 12.21
N VAL A 64 -26.05 -14.26 10.89
CA VAL A 64 -27.25 -13.78 10.20
C VAL A 64 -28.33 -14.86 10.31
N LYS A 65 -29.49 -14.53 10.88
CA LYS A 65 -30.66 -15.42 10.90
C LYS A 65 -31.47 -15.19 9.62
N SER A 66 -31.70 -16.24 8.84
CA SER A 66 -32.66 -16.24 7.74
C SER A 66 -34.07 -16.11 8.33
N GLY A 67 -34.86 -15.16 7.83
CA GLY A 67 -36.30 -15.03 8.10
C GLY A 67 -37.11 -15.77 7.05
#